data_AF-A0A564XVC9-F1
#
_entry.id   AF-A0A564XVC9-F1
#
_cell.length_a   1.000
_cell.length_b   1.000
_cell.length_c   1.000
_cell.angle_alpha   90.00
_cell.angle_beta   90.00
_cell.angle_gamma   90.00
#
_symmetry.space_group_name_H-M   'P 1'
#
loop_
_entity.id
_entity.type
_entity.pdbx_description
1 polymer ?
#
loop_
_entity_poly.entity_id
_entity_poly.type
_entity_poly.pdbx_seq_one_letter_code
_entity_poly.pdbx_strand_id
1 'polypeptide(L)'
;MENRKERIEEYLTSVINKMEIQCLNVVLGFFEISPLTFCTRLGTSKFKEGEVQLLPKRGKPLLGGMDNKFRKKRWIILKNSYLIVMKPHKFDQGGTEDEDVSLDSDSDEENGGRRRRKSMVGREGNAREDVSHGWCHYRRWRFCKVLLMDRCFDRETKKIGNLEFLQVRNLHSQITFSPVNFGTVHDWAGALNAAQSTNEAIDYIALNEHGSFAPMRTDSQIIVGIDGAAYMAAVADAIEAARYEIFITDWFLSPEIYLKRPYFNDRWRLDVLLKRKA
;
A
#
# COMPACT_ATOMS: atom_id res chain seq x y z
N MET A 1 -7.75 -31.14 31.97
CA MET A 1 -8.12 -29.94 31.19
C MET A 1 -7.58 -30.03 29.77
N GLU A 2 -6.41 -30.64 29.55
CA GLU A 2 -5.84 -31.03 28.24
C GLU A 2 -6.85 -31.59 27.21
N ASN A 3 -7.60 -32.62 27.57
CA ASN A 3 -8.55 -33.28 26.64
C ASN A 3 -9.62 -32.32 26.09
N ARG A 4 -10.05 -31.31 26.87
CA ARG A 4 -11.00 -30.30 26.40
C ARG A 4 -10.36 -29.35 25.39
N LYS A 5 -9.10 -28.98 25.61
CA LYS A 5 -8.35 -28.08 24.72
C LYS A 5 -8.11 -28.75 23.37
N GLU A 6 -7.64 -29.99 23.37
CA GLU A 6 -7.44 -30.80 22.15
C GLU A 6 -8.73 -30.94 21.35
N ARG A 7 -9.85 -31.28 22.01
CA ARG A 7 -11.16 -31.40 21.34
C ARG A 7 -11.66 -30.08 20.74
N ILE A 8 -11.36 -28.95 21.39
CA ILE A 8 -11.69 -27.62 20.85
C ILE A 8 -10.78 -27.30 19.66
N GLU A 9 -9.49 -27.61 19.73
CA GLU A 9 -8.54 -27.41 18.64
C GLU A 9 -8.92 -28.25 17.41
N GLU A 10 -9.25 -29.54 17.59
CA GLU A 10 -9.74 -30.42 16.54
C GLU A 10 -11.03 -29.88 15.91
N TYR A 11 -11.99 -29.44 16.74
CA TYR A 11 -13.24 -28.84 16.27
C TYR A 11 -12.98 -27.57 15.46
N LEU A 12 -12.18 -26.63 15.98
CA LEU A 12 -11.84 -25.39 15.28
C LEU A 12 -11.09 -25.66 13.98
N THR A 13 -10.16 -26.62 13.98
CA THR A 13 -9.42 -27.03 12.79
C THR A 13 -10.37 -27.62 11.74
N SER A 14 -11.34 -28.45 12.15
CA SER A 14 -12.36 -29.01 11.25
C SER A 14 -13.26 -27.93 10.62
N VAL A 15 -13.58 -26.88 11.38
CA VAL A 15 -14.37 -25.73 10.92
C VAL A 15 -13.56 -24.86 9.96
N ILE A 16 -12.31 -24.54 10.31
CA ILE A 16 -11.41 -23.75 9.47
C ILE A 16 -11.11 -24.48 8.17
N ASN A 17 -10.99 -25.81 8.15
CA ASN A 17 -10.71 -26.59 6.94
C ASN A 17 -11.85 -26.56 5.90
N LYS A 18 -13.02 -25.99 6.22
CA LYS A 18 -14.09 -25.78 5.24
C LYS A 18 -13.80 -24.55 4.39
N MET A 19 -13.65 -24.75 3.08
CA MET A 19 -13.32 -23.70 2.11
C MET A 19 -14.26 -22.49 2.15
N GLU A 20 -15.57 -22.74 2.33
CA GLU A 20 -16.60 -21.70 2.42
C GLU A 20 -16.33 -20.73 3.57
N ILE A 21 -15.85 -21.24 4.71
CA ILE A 21 -15.59 -20.47 5.93
C ILE A 21 -14.26 -19.70 5.80
N GLN A 22 -13.25 -20.29 5.17
CA GLN A 22 -11.95 -19.63 4.94
C GLN A 22 -12.08 -18.35 4.11
N CYS A 23 -13.07 -18.27 3.23
CA CYS A 23 -13.28 -17.12 2.36
C CYS A 23 -14.26 -16.09 2.94
N LEU A 24 -14.89 -16.35 4.10
CA LEU A 24 -15.80 -15.39 4.74
C LEU A 24 -15.02 -14.17 5.27
N ASN A 25 -15.53 -12.97 5.01
CA ASN A 25 -14.93 -11.72 5.49
C ASN A 25 -14.73 -11.69 7.00
N VAL A 26 -15.68 -12.25 7.74
CA VAL A 26 -15.62 -12.27 9.21
C VAL A 26 -14.44 -13.11 9.67
N VAL A 27 -14.14 -14.21 8.98
CA VAL A 27 -13.04 -15.13 9.30
C VAL A 27 -11.69 -14.52 8.90
N LEU A 28 -11.59 -13.97 7.68
CA LEU A 28 -10.39 -13.25 7.25
C LEU A 28 -10.10 -12.02 8.10
N GLY A 29 -11.14 -11.29 8.51
CA GLY A 29 -11.05 -10.16 9.43
C GLY A 29 -10.65 -10.58 10.83
N PHE A 30 -11.17 -11.72 11.32
CA PHE A 30 -10.80 -12.30 12.63
C PHE A 30 -9.34 -12.73 12.68
N PHE A 31 -8.85 -13.40 11.63
CA PHE A 31 -7.45 -13.81 11.54
C PHE A 31 -6.49 -12.70 11.09
N GLU A 32 -6.99 -11.49 10.84
CA GLU A 32 -6.19 -10.39 10.32
C GLU A 32 -5.39 -10.86 9.09
N ILE A 33 -6.12 -11.31 8.04
CA ILE A 33 -5.56 -11.78 6.76
C ILE A 33 -6.00 -10.86 5.62
N SER A 34 -5.01 -10.25 4.97
CA SER A 34 -5.09 -9.38 3.81
C SER A 34 -4.52 -10.04 2.55
N PRO A 35 -4.83 -9.50 1.34
CA PRO A 35 -4.20 -9.95 0.10
C PRO A 35 -2.67 -9.83 0.07
N LEU A 36 -2.09 -8.98 0.93
CA LEU A 36 -0.64 -8.76 0.99
C LEU A 36 0.04 -9.57 2.10
N THR A 37 -0.73 -10.30 2.93
CA THR A 37 -0.21 -11.11 4.05
C THR A 37 0.89 -12.05 3.61
N PHE A 38 0.65 -12.75 2.51
CA PHE A 38 1.52 -13.81 2.01
C PHE A 38 2.55 -13.29 1.00
N CYS A 39 2.58 -11.97 0.75
CA CYS A 39 3.56 -11.38 -0.14
C CYS A 39 4.89 -11.21 0.60
N THR A 40 5.78 -12.19 0.42
CA THR A 40 7.12 -12.21 1.03
C THR A 40 8.05 -11.10 0.53
N ARG A 41 7.76 -10.51 -0.64
CA ARG A 41 8.54 -9.41 -1.23
C ARG A 41 8.36 -8.07 -0.52
N LEU A 42 7.27 -7.89 0.23
CA LEU A 42 6.96 -6.66 0.95
C LEU A 42 7.55 -6.66 2.37
N GLY A 43 8.71 -7.27 2.55
CA GLY A 43 9.36 -7.44 3.85
C GLY A 43 8.91 -8.69 4.60
N THR A 44 9.84 -9.20 5.43
CA THR A 44 9.74 -10.48 6.15
C THR A 44 8.87 -10.39 7.40
N SER A 45 8.88 -9.25 8.10
CA SER A 45 8.16 -9.07 9.36
C SER A 45 6.84 -8.33 9.17
N LYS A 46 5.74 -8.96 9.61
CA LYS A 46 4.40 -8.37 9.69
C LYS A 46 4.03 -8.26 11.17
N PHE A 47 3.73 -7.07 11.65
CA PHE A 47 3.40 -6.83 13.06
C PHE A 47 1.91 -6.99 13.31
N LYS A 48 1.09 -6.27 12.56
CA LYS A 48 -0.36 -6.26 12.72
C LYS A 48 -1.04 -5.86 11.42
N GLU A 49 -2.23 -6.40 11.17
CA GLU A 49 -3.09 -5.86 10.13
C GLU A 49 -4.55 -5.95 10.51
N GLY A 50 -5.43 -5.29 9.77
CA GLY A 50 -6.85 -5.43 10.01
C GLY A 50 -7.67 -4.27 9.49
N GLU A 51 -8.98 -4.40 9.65
CA GLU A 51 -9.94 -3.40 9.23
C GLU A 51 -10.05 -2.27 10.27
N VAL A 52 -9.97 -1.05 9.78
CA VAL A 52 -10.06 0.18 10.56
C VAL A 52 -11.03 1.17 9.89
N GLN A 53 -11.57 2.08 10.68
CA GLN A 53 -12.31 3.25 10.20
C GLN A 53 -11.39 4.46 10.23
N LEU A 54 -11.07 5.03 9.06
CA LEU A 54 -10.35 6.30 8.99
C LEU A 54 -11.30 7.47 9.26
N LEU A 55 -10.83 8.41 10.07
CA LEU A 55 -11.41 9.73 10.21
C LEU A 55 -11.00 10.62 9.01
N PRO A 56 -11.91 11.47 8.51
CA PRO A 56 -11.57 12.45 7.48
C PRO A 56 -10.52 13.46 7.97
N LYS A 57 -9.71 14.00 7.06
CA LYS A 57 -8.74 15.06 7.37
C LYS A 57 -9.47 16.33 7.85
N ARG A 58 -8.82 17.12 8.73
CA ARG A 58 -9.32 18.43 9.22
C ARG A 58 -9.78 19.31 8.05
N GLY A 59 -10.96 19.92 8.18
CA GLY A 59 -11.55 20.82 7.19
C GLY A 59 -13.03 20.56 6.86
N LYS A 60 -13.57 19.37 7.20
CA LYS A 60 -15.01 19.11 7.17
C LYS A 60 -15.59 19.35 8.57
N PRO A 61 -16.67 20.14 8.73
CA PRO A 61 -17.19 20.48 10.04
C PRO A 61 -17.65 19.20 10.75
N LEU A 62 -17.12 18.98 11.96
CA LEU A 62 -17.70 18.08 12.96
C LEU A 62 -18.94 18.76 13.56
N LEU A 63 -19.94 19.08 12.73
CA LEU A 63 -21.22 19.60 13.21
C LEU A 63 -22.13 18.42 13.55
N GLY A 64 -22.49 18.31 14.83
CA GLY A 64 -23.72 17.72 15.32
C GLY A 64 -23.99 16.25 14.96
N GLY A 65 -23.62 15.35 15.87
CA GLY A 65 -23.96 13.93 15.77
C GLY A 65 -22.94 13.14 14.95
N MET A 66 -22.29 12.15 15.58
CA MET A 66 -21.38 11.23 14.91
C MET A 66 -22.15 10.32 13.93
N ASP A 67 -22.55 10.86 12.79
CA ASP A 67 -23.14 10.05 11.73
C ASP A 67 -22.02 9.17 11.15
N ASN A 68 -22.18 7.85 11.25
CA ASN A 68 -21.24 6.81 10.82
C ASN A 68 -20.88 6.92 9.31
N LYS A 69 -21.61 7.76 8.56
CA LYS A 69 -21.51 7.98 7.11
C LYS A 69 -20.17 8.56 6.64
N PHE A 70 -19.47 9.33 7.48
CA PHE A 70 -18.19 9.94 7.07
C PHE A 70 -16.96 9.06 7.32
N ARG A 71 -17.13 7.91 8.00
CA ARG A 71 -16.03 7.00 8.33
C ARG A 71 -15.78 6.03 7.18
N LYS A 72 -14.61 6.13 6.57
CA LYS A 72 -14.25 5.27 5.44
C LYS A 72 -13.57 4.01 5.96
N LYS A 73 -14.14 2.84 5.68
CA LYS A 73 -13.51 1.53 5.94
C LYS A 73 -12.21 1.40 5.15
N ARG A 74 -11.15 0.99 5.83
CA ARG A 74 -9.81 0.76 5.27
C ARG A 74 -9.23 -0.48 5.89
N TRP A 75 -8.32 -1.12 5.16
CA TRP A 75 -7.49 -2.18 5.71
C TRP A 75 -6.09 -1.63 5.89
N ILE A 76 -5.54 -1.72 7.09
CA ILE A 76 -4.19 -1.26 7.40
C ILE A 76 -3.29 -2.47 7.63
N ILE A 77 -2.05 -2.38 7.14
CA ILE A 77 -1.02 -3.38 7.35
C ILE A 77 0.21 -2.66 7.91
N LEU A 78 0.64 -3.04 9.09
CA LEU A 78 1.86 -2.56 9.72
C LEU A 78 3.01 -3.54 9.46
N LYS A 79 4.03 -3.05 8.77
CA LYS A 79 5.29 -3.73 8.48
C LYS A 79 6.41 -3.15 9.34
N ASN A 80 7.63 -3.62 9.12
CA ASN A 80 8.84 -3.22 9.84
C ASN A 80 9.19 -1.73 9.70
N SER A 81 9.18 -1.16 8.49
CA SER A 81 9.58 0.25 8.27
C SER A 81 8.48 1.13 7.69
N TYR A 82 7.26 0.61 7.52
CA TYR A 82 6.17 1.36 6.90
C TYR A 82 4.79 0.76 7.22
N LEU A 83 3.77 1.54 6.92
CA LEU A 83 2.37 1.21 7.10
C LEU A 83 1.63 1.36 5.76
N ILE A 84 0.96 0.29 5.32
CA ILE A 84 0.13 0.30 4.12
C ILE A 84 -1.31 0.58 4.52
N VAL A 85 -1.97 1.46 3.78
CA VAL A 85 -3.41 1.66 3.81
C VAL A 85 -4.00 1.17 2.50
N MET A 86 -4.98 0.28 2.60
CA MET A 86 -5.76 -0.23 1.47
C MET A 86 -7.21 0.26 1.59
N LYS A 87 -7.87 0.40 0.45
CA LYS A 87 -9.27 0.81 0.34
C LYS A 87 -10.09 -0.30 -0.35
N PRO A 88 -11.38 -0.44 -0.03
CA PRO A 88 -12.21 -1.42 -0.71
C PRO A 88 -12.35 -1.07 -2.21
N HIS A 89 -12.58 -2.09 -3.03
CA HIS A 89 -12.92 -1.89 -4.44
C HIS A 89 -14.33 -1.29 -4.58
N LYS A 90 -14.57 -0.50 -5.64
CA LYS A 90 -15.86 0.19 -5.86
C LYS A 90 -17.06 -0.75 -6.11
N PHE A 91 -16.84 -2.04 -6.38
CA PHE A 91 -17.92 -2.99 -6.67
C PHE A 91 -18.76 -3.36 -5.44
N ASP A 92 -18.26 -3.10 -4.22
CA ASP A 92 -19.01 -3.30 -2.97
C ASP A 92 -19.87 -2.06 -2.58
N GLN A 93 -19.93 -1.00 -3.42
CA GLN A 93 -20.82 0.15 -3.21
C GLN A 93 -22.11 0.01 -4.02
N GLY A 94 -22.97 -0.91 -3.59
CA GLY A 94 -24.38 -0.83 -3.93
C GLY A 94 -25.02 0.37 -3.20
N GLY A 95 -25.19 1.48 -3.91
CA GLY A 95 -26.12 2.55 -3.56
C GLY A 95 -25.61 3.67 -2.65
N THR A 96 -24.66 4.48 -3.11
CA THR A 96 -24.76 5.95 -3.00
C THR A 96 -23.80 6.54 -4.04
N GLU A 97 -24.36 7.06 -5.13
CA GLU A 97 -23.60 7.86 -6.08
C GLU A 97 -23.20 9.16 -5.39
N ASP A 98 -21.92 9.31 -5.05
CA ASP A 98 -21.36 10.62 -4.71
C ASP A 98 -20.32 10.97 -5.77
N GLU A 99 -20.61 12.03 -6.53
CA GLU A 99 -19.71 12.68 -7.46
C GLU A 99 -18.44 13.14 -6.71
N ASP A 100 -17.31 12.48 -6.98
CA ASP A 100 -15.98 13.03 -6.68
C ASP A 100 -15.75 14.21 -7.65
N VAL A 101 -16.23 15.40 -7.29
CA VAL A 101 -15.79 16.66 -7.93
C VAL A 101 -14.37 16.94 -7.42
N SER A 102 -13.38 16.52 -8.20
CA SER A 102 -12.03 17.06 -8.12
C SER A 102 -12.06 18.51 -8.59
N LEU A 103 -12.03 19.44 -7.63
CA LEU A 103 -11.75 20.85 -7.87
C LEU A 103 -10.25 20.99 -8.14
N ASP A 104 -9.89 20.95 -9.42
CA ASP A 104 -8.69 21.62 -9.91
C ASP A 104 -9.12 23.02 -10.39
N SER A 105 -8.45 24.06 -9.88
CA SER A 105 -8.49 25.45 -10.33
C SER A 105 -7.04 25.91 -10.16
N ASP A 106 -6.30 26.25 -11.22
CA ASP A 106 -6.44 27.43 -12.07
C ASP A 106 -6.04 27.10 -13.52
N SER A 107 -6.90 27.28 -14.52
CA SER A 107 -7.19 28.49 -15.33
C SER A 107 -6.15 28.79 -16.40
N ASP A 108 -6.51 28.48 -17.65
CA ASP A 108 -6.25 29.31 -18.84
C ASP A 108 -7.39 29.02 -19.84
N GLU A 109 -8.14 30.07 -20.20
CA GLU A 109 -9.20 30.05 -21.20
C GLU A 109 -8.60 29.91 -22.61
N GLU A 110 -9.18 29.05 -23.46
CA GLU A 110 -9.81 29.50 -24.71
C GLU A 110 -10.48 28.36 -25.51
N ASN A 111 -11.62 28.74 -26.10
CA ASN A 111 -12.21 28.25 -27.35
C ASN A 111 -13.02 26.94 -27.42
N GLY A 112 -14.36 27.12 -27.39
CA GLY A 112 -15.26 26.81 -28.51
C GLY A 112 -15.44 25.35 -28.97
N GLY A 113 -16.63 24.76 -28.71
CA GLY A 113 -17.14 23.69 -29.58
C GLY A 113 -18.18 22.71 -29.04
N ARG A 114 -19.45 22.93 -29.42
CA ARG A 114 -20.52 21.93 -29.70
C ARG A 114 -20.86 20.85 -28.65
N ARG A 115 -21.96 21.11 -27.93
CA ARG A 115 -22.83 20.13 -27.26
C ARG A 115 -23.33 19.04 -28.24
N ARG A 116 -22.94 17.78 -28.04
CA ARG A 116 -23.60 16.60 -28.63
C ARG A 116 -24.51 15.93 -27.60
N ARG A 117 -25.82 15.96 -27.87
CA ARG A 117 -26.87 15.23 -27.12
C ARG A 117 -26.62 13.72 -27.22
N LYS A 118 -26.58 13.00 -26.09
CA LYS A 118 -26.66 11.53 -26.06
C LYS A 118 -28.11 11.10 -26.32
N SER A 119 -28.34 10.35 -27.38
CA SER A 119 -29.62 9.67 -27.65
C SER A 119 -29.69 8.37 -26.83
N MET A 120 -30.79 8.21 -26.09
CA MET A 120 -31.21 6.92 -25.55
C MET A 120 -31.53 5.97 -26.72
N VAL A 121 -30.84 4.83 -26.78
CA VAL A 121 -31.30 3.66 -27.52
C VAL A 121 -31.44 2.55 -26.49
N GLY A 122 -32.70 2.23 -26.16
CA GLY A 122 -33.05 1.05 -25.39
C GLY A 122 -32.79 -0.20 -26.20
N ARG A 123 -32.26 -1.23 -25.55
CA ARG A 123 -32.24 -2.59 -26.09
C ARG A 123 -32.47 -3.56 -24.95
N GLU A 124 -33.72 -4.00 -24.85
CA GLU A 124 -34.11 -5.22 -24.13
C GLU A 124 -33.52 -6.44 -24.84
N GLY A 125 -33.14 -7.47 -24.07
CA GLY A 125 -32.88 -8.79 -24.62
C GLY A 125 -31.86 -9.64 -23.86
N ASN A 126 -32.38 -10.64 -23.16
CA ASN A 126 -31.77 -11.91 -22.76
C ASN A 126 -30.74 -11.93 -21.62
N ALA A 127 -31.29 -12.10 -20.42
CA ALA A 127 -30.62 -12.83 -19.33
C ALA A 127 -30.42 -14.29 -19.75
N ARG A 128 -29.21 -14.61 -20.22
CA ARG A 128 -28.70 -15.98 -20.16
C ARG A 128 -27.91 -16.08 -18.86
N GLU A 129 -28.35 -17.00 -18.00
CA GLU A 129 -27.65 -17.42 -16.80
C GLU A 129 -26.32 -18.08 -17.19
N ASP A 130 -25.28 -17.26 -17.37
CA ASP A 130 -23.91 -17.75 -17.36
C ASP A 130 -23.51 -18.00 -15.90
N VAL A 131 -23.68 -19.26 -15.47
CA VAL A 131 -23.08 -19.81 -14.26
C VAL A 131 -21.58 -19.98 -14.53
N SER A 132 -20.88 -18.85 -14.67
CA SER A 132 -19.42 -18.83 -14.64
C SER A 132 -18.99 -18.90 -13.18
N HIS A 133 -18.35 -19.99 -12.79
CA HIS A 133 -17.54 -20.12 -11.58
C HIS A 133 -16.51 -18.99 -11.51
N GLY A 134 -16.91 -17.84 -10.97
CA GLY A 134 -16.10 -16.65 -10.85
C GLY A 134 -15.27 -16.70 -9.58
N TRP A 135 -14.05 -17.23 -9.70
CA TRP A 135 -13.00 -17.06 -8.71
C TRP A 135 -12.73 -15.57 -8.48
N CYS A 136 -13.41 -14.97 -7.50
CA CYS A 136 -13.41 -13.51 -7.28
C CYS A 136 -13.09 -13.16 -5.82
N HIS A 137 -12.08 -13.80 -5.21
CA HIS A 137 -11.74 -13.52 -3.80
C HIS A 137 -10.45 -12.70 -3.59
N TYR A 138 -9.64 -12.43 -4.63
CA TYR A 138 -8.34 -11.74 -4.44
C TYR A 138 -8.33 -10.22 -4.68
N ARG A 139 -9.45 -9.59 -5.09
CA ARG A 139 -9.48 -8.16 -5.49
C ARG A 139 -10.40 -7.28 -4.66
N ARG A 140 -10.62 -7.62 -3.38
CA ARG A 140 -11.50 -6.87 -2.49
C ARG A 140 -10.91 -5.55 -2.00
N TRP A 141 -9.59 -5.54 -1.76
CA TRP A 141 -8.84 -4.38 -1.32
C TRP A 141 -7.87 -3.95 -2.41
N ARG A 142 -7.81 -2.65 -2.68
CA ARG A 142 -6.82 -2.04 -3.57
C ARG A 142 -5.90 -1.13 -2.78
N PHE A 143 -4.66 -1.03 -3.26
CA PHE A 143 -3.68 -0.11 -2.71
C PHE A 143 -4.23 1.32 -2.66
N CYS A 144 -4.00 2.01 -1.54
CA CYS A 144 -4.40 3.40 -1.38
C CYS A 144 -3.21 4.30 -1.06
N LYS A 145 -2.39 3.93 -0.07
CA LYS A 145 -1.33 4.79 0.44
C LYS A 145 -0.30 3.98 1.24
N VAL A 146 0.95 4.45 1.24
CA VAL A 146 2.00 3.99 2.17
C VAL A 146 2.40 5.16 3.05
N LEU A 147 2.59 4.91 4.34
CA LEU A 147 3.23 5.82 5.29
C LEU A 147 4.55 5.18 5.70
N LEU A 148 5.66 5.80 5.29
CA LEU A 148 6.99 5.36 5.69
C LEU A 148 7.27 5.83 7.12
N MET A 149 8.00 5.02 7.87
CA MET A 149 8.62 5.45 9.12
C MET A 149 9.80 6.36 8.78
N ASP A 150 9.69 7.60 9.23
CA ASP A 150 10.69 8.65 9.08
C ASP A 150 10.94 9.32 10.45
N ARG A 151 11.81 10.33 10.48
CA ARG A 151 12.14 11.07 11.71
C ARG A 151 10.95 11.74 12.40
N CYS A 152 9.87 12.00 11.67
CA CYS A 152 8.64 12.57 12.21
C CYS A 152 7.55 11.51 12.41
N PHE A 153 7.92 10.23 12.36
CA PHE A 153 6.99 9.14 12.58
C PHE A 153 6.61 9.05 14.04
N ASP A 154 5.39 9.49 14.32
CA ASP A 154 4.89 9.66 15.66
C ASP A 154 3.41 9.25 15.72
N ARG A 155 2.97 8.89 16.92
CA ARG A 155 1.60 8.47 17.15
C ARG A 155 1.01 9.15 18.38
N GLU A 156 -0.26 9.49 18.26
CA GLU A 156 -1.02 10.19 19.29
C GLU A 156 -2.38 9.53 19.43
N THR A 157 -2.76 9.16 20.66
CA THR A 157 -4.11 8.64 20.93
C THR A 157 -5.04 9.81 21.23
N LYS A 158 -6.08 9.97 20.43
CA LYS A 158 -7.10 11.02 20.58
C LYS A 158 -8.40 10.44 21.10
N LYS A 159 -8.95 11.05 22.14
CA LYS A 159 -10.28 10.72 22.65
C LYS A 159 -11.26 11.78 22.20
N ILE A 160 -12.33 11.37 21.52
CA ILE A 160 -13.43 12.25 21.11
C ILE A 160 -14.71 11.64 21.70
N GLY A 161 -15.19 12.21 22.80
CA GLY A 161 -16.25 11.60 23.60
C GLY A 161 -15.79 10.26 24.17
N ASN A 162 -16.60 9.21 23.99
CA ASN A 162 -16.31 7.85 24.45
C ASN A 162 -15.47 7.03 23.47
N LEU A 163 -15.13 7.59 22.30
CA LEU A 163 -14.40 6.88 21.26
C LEU A 163 -12.91 7.26 21.26
N GLU A 164 -12.07 6.24 21.17
CA GLU A 164 -10.63 6.38 21.04
C GLU A 164 -10.20 6.21 19.59
N PHE A 165 -9.26 7.04 19.17
CA PHE A 165 -8.68 7.04 17.84
C PHE A 165 -7.15 7.07 17.95
N LEU A 166 -6.49 6.35 17.07
CA LEU A 166 -5.04 6.39 16.91
C LEU A 166 -4.70 7.29 15.73
N GLN A 167 -4.00 8.36 16.00
CA GLN A 167 -3.37 9.18 14.98
C GLN A 167 -1.94 8.70 14.76
N VAL A 168 -1.58 8.48 13.51
CA VAL A 168 -0.21 8.21 13.07
C VAL A 168 0.17 9.28 12.06
N ARG A 169 1.31 9.90 12.25
CA ARG A 169 1.85 10.93 11.36
C ARG A 169 3.28 10.59 10.98
N ASN A 170 3.66 11.06 9.81
CA ASN A 170 5.03 11.11 9.32
C ASN A 170 5.28 12.50 8.70
N LEU A 171 6.45 12.75 8.12
CA LEU A 171 6.80 14.07 7.57
C LEU A 171 5.80 14.56 6.51
N HIS A 172 5.28 13.65 5.68
CA HIS A 172 4.46 13.99 4.52
C HIS A 172 2.96 13.93 4.81
N SER A 173 2.55 13.18 5.82
CA SER A 173 1.16 12.80 5.94
C SER A 173 0.74 12.32 7.33
N GLN A 174 -0.54 12.51 7.62
CA GLN A 174 -1.18 12.02 8.84
C GLN A 174 -2.41 11.20 8.50
N ILE A 175 -2.65 10.15 9.27
CA ILE A 175 -3.88 9.37 9.27
C ILE A 175 -4.38 9.24 10.71
N THR A 176 -5.69 9.27 10.89
CA THR A 176 -6.31 9.01 12.17
C THR A 176 -7.36 7.94 11.96
N PHE A 177 -7.32 6.87 12.75
CA PHE A 177 -8.21 5.74 12.59
C PHE A 177 -8.64 5.14 13.92
N SER A 178 -9.75 4.42 13.92
CA SER A 178 -10.19 3.57 15.03
C SER A 178 -10.38 2.14 14.52
N PRO A 179 -9.94 1.11 15.26
CA PRO A 179 -10.18 -0.29 14.90
C PRO A 179 -11.68 -0.61 14.86
N VAL A 180 -12.11 -1.48 13.94
CA VAL A 180 -13.54 -1.85 13.80
C VAL A 180 -13.87 -3.17 14.50
N ASN A 181 -12.95 -4.14 14.47
CA ASN A 181 -13.19 -5.51 14.93
C ASN A 181 -12.06 -5.98 15.84
N PHE A 182 -12.40 -6.72 16.90
CA PHE A 182 -11.56 -7.51 17.84
C PHE A 182 -10.29 -6.88 18.46
N GLY A 183 -9.81 -5.76 17.95
CA GLY A 183 -8.62 -5.06 18.42
C GLY A 183 -8.99 -3.73 19.07
N THR A 184 -8.23 -3.39 20.09
CA THR A 184 -8.31 -2.09 20.77
C THR A 184 -7.33 -1.10 20.15
N VAL A 185 -7.54 0.20 20.39
CA VAL A 185 -6.56 1.24 20.05
C VAL A 185 -5.21 0.97 20.74
N HIS A 186 -5.26 0.41 21.95
CA HIS A 186 -4.08 0.01 22.71
C HIS A 186 -3.29 -1.11 22.00
N ASP A 187 -3.96 -2.12 21.43
CA ASP A 187 -3.27 -3.20 20.70
C ASP A 187 -2.52 -2.67 19.47
N TRP A 188 -3.13 -1.73 18.74
CA TRP A 188 -2.48 -1.07 17.61
C TRP A 188 -1.33 -0.17 18.05
N ALA A 189 -1.47 0.54 19.16
CA ALA A 189 -0.39 1.34 19.74
C ALA A 189 0.78 0.46 20.21
N GLY A 190 0.48 -0.71 20.80
CA GLY A 190 1.46 -1.72 21.20
C GLY A 190 2.20 -2.32 20.00
N ALA A 191 1.48 -2.66 18.93
CA ALA A 191 2.10 -3.15 17.69
C ALA A 191 2.99 -2.08 17.02
N LEU A 192 2.58 -0.81 17.03
CA LEU A 192 3.41 0.30 16.54
C LEU A 192 4.67 0.49 17.39
N ASN A 193 4.57 0.39 18.72
CA ASN A 193 5.74 0.38 19.59
C ASN A 193 6.72 -0.71 19.20
N ALA A 194 6.22 -1.95 19.10
CA ALA A 194 7.04 -3.09 18.75
C ALA A 194 7.73 -2.90 17.39
N ALA A 195 7.02 -2.35 16.40
CA ALA A 195 7.58 -2.06 15.09
C ALA A 195 8.64 -0.94 15.15
N GLN A 196 8.39 0.15 15.89
CA GLN A 196 9.36 1.26 16.05
C GLN A 196 10.62 0.84 16.80
N SER A 197 10.56 -0.20 17.63
CA SER A 197 11.70 -0.72 18.37
C SER A 197 12.59 -1.67 17.55
N THR A 198 12.24 -2.01 16.31
CA THR A 198 13.11 -2.86 15.50
C THR A 198 14.23 -2.08 14.83
N ASN A 199 15.35 -2.77 14.60
CA ASN A 199 16.52 -2.14 13.98
C ASN A 199 16.18 -1.52 12.61
N GLU A 200 15.33 -2.18 11.81
CA GLU A 200 14.95 -1.68 10.49
C GLU A 200 14.11 -0.39 10.54
N ALA A 201 13.38 -0.14 11.63
CA ALA A 201 12.61 1.08 11.83
C ALA A 201 13.49 2.18 12.43
N ILE A 202 14.29 1.83 13.45
CA ILE A 202 15.18 2.75 14.16
C ILE A 202 16.12 3.45 13.20
N ASP A 203 16.64 2.74 12.20
CA ASP A 203 17.50 3.28 11.13
C ASP A 203 16.93 4.54 10.44
N TYR A 204 15.60 4.67 10.35
CA TYR A 204 14.93 5.80 9.67
C TYR A 204 14.24 6.77 10.64
N ILE A 205 13.96 6.35 11.88
CA ILE A 205 13.31 7.17 12.91
C ILE A 205 14.35 7.94 13.72
N ALA A 206 15.45 7.28 14.09
CA ALA A 206 16.49 7.87 14.91
C ALA A 206 17.26 8.97 14.16
N LEU A 207 17.93 9.83 14.92
CA LEU A 207 18.81 10.82 14.34
C LEU A 207 20.11 10.14 13.87
N ASN A 208 20.33 10.13 12.56
CA ASN A 208 21.56 9.63 11.98
C ASN A 208 22.64 10.73 11.91
N GLU A 209 23.88 10.32 11.65
CA GLU A 209 25.02 11.22 11.50
C GLU A 209 24.74 12.31 10.45
N HIS A 210 25.22 13.52 10.74
CA HIS A 210 24.97 14.73 9.93
C HIS A 210 23.49 15.09 9.71
N GLY A 211 22.56 14.49 10.47
CA GLY A 211 21.12 14.68 10.28
C GLY A 211 20.57 14.01 9.01
N SER A 212 21.28 13.02 8.47
CA SER A 212 20.84 12.21 7.33
C SER A 212 19.55 11.45 7.62
N PHE A 213 18.79 11.11 6.58
CA PHE A 213 17.65 10.20 6.69
C PHE A 213 18.07 8.72 6.73
N ALA A 214 19.30 8.41 6.31
CA ALA A 214 19.83 7.05 6.24
C ALA A 214 20.92 6.82 7.29
N PRO A 215 20.99 5.62 7.89
CA PRO A 215 22.00 5.26 8.88
C PRO A 215 23.36 4.98 8.23
N MET A 216 24.42 4.97 9.03
CA MET A 216 25.75 4.54 8.60
C MET A 216 25.76 3.01 8.38
N ARG A 217 26.30 2.55 7.24
CA ARG A 217 26.44 1.13 6.91
C ARG A 217 27.92 0.77 6.72
N THR A 218 28.49 0.04 7.66
CA THR A 218 29.94 -0.24 7.72
C THR A 218 30.41 -1.26 6.68
N ASP A 219 29.54 -2.18 6.25
CA ASP A 219 29.92 -3.33 5.41
C ASP A 219 29.48 -3.15 3.94
N SER A 220 29.52 -1.91 3.44
CA SER A 220 29.11 -1.59 2.07
C SER A 220 30.30 -1.70 1.10
N GLN A 221 30.08 -2.35 -0.05
CA GLN A 221 31.04 -2.34 -1.14
C GLN A 221 30.87 -1.07 -1.98
N ILE A 222 31.98 -0.40 -2.28
CA ILE A 222 31.99 0.84 -3.07
C ILE A 222 32.83 0.58 -4.33
N ILE A 223 32.28 0.95 -5.48
CA ILE A 223 33.01 0.99 -6.75
C ILE A 223 33.21 2.46 -7.10
N VAL A 224 34.46 2.89 -7.18
CA VAL A 224 34.82 4.25 -7.59
C VAL A 224 35.10 4.23 -9.10
N GLY A 225 34.28 4.95 -9.86
CA GLY A 225 34.51 5.19 -11.28
C GLY A 225 35.09 6.58 -11.50
N ILE A 226 36.27 6.66 -12.08
CA ILE A 226 36.79 7.89 -12.69
C ILE A 226 36.31 7.88 -14.14
N ASP A 227 35.67 8.96 -14.57
CA ASP A 227 34.97 9.11 -15.86
C ASP A 227 33.74 8.20 -16.05
N GLY A 228 33.06 8.39 -17.19
CA GLY A 228 31.84 7.66 -17.53
C GLY A 228 32.08 6.24 -18.05
N ALA A 229 33.28 5.88 -18.51
CA ALA A 229 33.49 4.60 -19.19
C ALA A 229 33.33 3.39 -18.25
N ALA A 230 34.02 3.41 -17.10
CA ALA A 230 33.93 2.34 -16.10
C ALA A 230 32.56 2.32 -15.43
N TYR A 231 31.99 3.50 -15.12
CA TYR A 231 30.66 3.64 -14.54
C TYR A 231 29.57 3.03 -15.43
N MET A 232 29.52 3.43 -16.71
CA MET A 232 28.49 2.95 -17.64
C MET A 232 28.63 1.44 -17.90
N ALA A 233 29.86 0.92 -17.95
CA ALA A 233 30.09 -0.52 -18.08
C ALA A 233 29.55 -1.30 -16.87
N ALA A 234 29.80 -0.82 -15.65
CA ALA A 234 29.30 -1.44 -14.43
C ALA A 234 27.76 -1.37 -14.33
N VAL A 235 27.16 -0.24 -14.72
CA VAL A 235 25.69 -0.07 -14.79
C VAL A 235 25.08 -1.08 -15.77
N ALA A 236 25.70 -1.27 -16.94
CA ALA A 236 25.22 -2.24 -17.92
C ALA A 236 25.21 -3.68 -17.37
N ASP A 237 26.27 -4.07 -16.64
CA ASP A 237 26.34 -5.39 -16.02
C ASP A 237 25.34 -5.56 -14.88
N ALA A 238 25.12 -4.51 -14.08
CA ALA A 238 24.10 -4.50 -13.03
C ALA A 238 22.68 -4.65 -13.61
N ILE A 239 22.37 -3.95 -14.71
CA ILE A 239 21.07 -4.06 -15.40
C ILE A 239 20.90 -5.47 -15.99
N GLU A 240 21.93 -6.02 -16.64
CA GLU A 240 21.87 -7.38 -17.19
C GLU A 240 21.65 -8.43 -16.08
N ALA A 241 22.30 -8.26 -14.92
CA ALA A 241 22.17 -9.15 -13.76
C ALA A 241 20.86 -8.97 -12.98
N ALA A 242 20.14 -7.86 -13.17
CA ALA A 242 18.90 -7.57 -12.45
C ALA A 242 17.85 -8.66 -12.68
N ARG A 243 17.19 -9.11 -11.62
CA ARG A 243 16.15 -10.17 -11.69
C ARG A 243 14.73 -9.66 -11.42
N TYR A 244 14.60 -8.54 -10.72
CA TYR A 244 13.33 -8.12 -10.14
C TYR A 244 12.96 -6.70 -10.52
N GLU A 245 13.79 -5.72 -10.14
CA GLU A 245 13.43 -4.30 -10.20
C GLU A 245 14.67 -3.49 -10.62
N ILE A 246 14.42 -2.45 -11.43
CA ILE A 246 15.42 -1.48 -11.87
C ILE A 246 14.81 -0.11 -11.63
N PHE A 247 15.43 0.68 -10.75
CA PHE A 247 15.03 2.06 -10.47
C PHE A 247 16.03 3.00 -11.13
N ILE A 248 15.53 3.94 -11.93
CA ILE A 248 16.34 4.92 -12.66
C ILE A 248 15.76 6.30 -12.35
N THR A 249 16.64 7.21 -11.92
CA THR A 249 16.34 8.61 -11.71
C THR A 249 17.44 9.43 -12.37
N ASP A 250 17.09 10.23 -13.37
CA ASP A 250 18.04 11.04 -14.11
C ASP A 250 17.45 12.42 -14.36
N TRP A 251 18.30 13.44 -14.33
CA TRP A 251 17.91 14.78 -14.77
C TRP A 251 17.66 14.82 -16.28
N PHE A 252 18.50 14.10 -17.04
CA PHE A 252 18.32 13.90 -18.47
C PHE A 252 18.78 12.50 -18.87
N LEU A 253 17.87 11.72 -19.47
CA LEU A 253 18.13 10.36 -19.90
C LEU A 253 17.97 10.26 -21.41
N SER A 254 19.03 9.84 -22.08
CA SER A 254 19.03 9.56 -23.51
C SER A 254 18.91 8.05 -23.72
N PRO A 255 17.78 7.53 -24.25
CA PRO A 255 17.56 6.08 -24.37
C PRO A 255 18.56 5.38 -25.29
N GLU A 256 19.11 6.08 -26.28
CA GLU A 256 19.96 5.51 -27.32
C GLU A 256 21.46 5.48 -26.96
N ILE A 257 21.82 5.77 -25.71
CA ILE A 257 23.23 5.75 -25.30
C ILE A 257 23.76 4.32 -25.23
N TYR A 258 25.00 4.14 -25.70
CA TYR A 258 25.74 2.89 -25.52
C TYR A 258 26.53 2.93 -24.22
N LEU A 259 26.24 1.96 -23.34
CA LEU A 259 26.85 1.84 -22.01
C LEU A 259 28.24 1.20 -22.05
N LYS A 260 28.54 0.37 -23.06
CA LYS A 260 29.86 -0.23 -23.30
C LYS A 260 30.36 0.15 -24.70
N ARG A 261 31.63 0.54 -24.78
CA ARG A 261 32.28 1.02 -26.02
C ARG A 261 33.70 0.41 -26.16
N PRO A 262 34.19 0.14 -27.39
CA PRO A 262 33.49 0.28 -28.67
C PRO A 262 32.34 -0.73 -28.80
N TYR A 263 31.32 -0.37 -29.58
CA TYR A 263 30.14 -1.21 -29.81
C TYR A 263 30.15 -1.75 -31.23
N PHE A 264 29.84 -3.05 -31.37
CA PHE A 264 29.67 -3.71 -32.66
C PHE A 264 28.20 -4.06 -32.93
N ASN A 265 27.35 -3.97 -31.90
CA ASN A 265 25.91 -4.25 -31.97
C ASN A 265 25.16 -3.44 -30.91
N ASP A 266 23.82 -3.47 -30.99
CA ASP A 266 22.92 -2.73 -30.10
C ASP A 266 22.71 -3.40 -28.73
N ARG A 267 23.47 -4.45 -28.40
CA ARG A 267 23.27 -5.24 -27.17
C ARG A 267 23.35 -4.40 -25.90
N TRP A 268 24.24 -3.41 -25.90
CA TRP A 268 24.58 -2.53 -24.77
C TRP A 268 23.98 -1.13 -24.90
N ARG A 269 23.05 -0.93 -25.84
CA ARG A 269 22.27 0.31 -25.92
C ARG A 269 21.20 0.28 -24.82
N LEU A 270 21.05 1.40 -24.09
CA LEU A 270 20.26 1.45 -22.86
C LEU A 270 18.80 1.03 -23.09
N ASP A 271 18.14 1.56 -24.12
CA ASP A 271 16.77 1.21 -24.54
C ASP A 271 16.61 -0.30 -24.81
N VAL A 272 17.52 -0.90 -25.57
CA VAL A 272 17.49 -2.33 -25.94
C VAL A 272 17.74 -3.20 -24.72
N LEU A 273 18.67 -2.79 -23.86
CA LEU A 273 19.00 -3.50 -22.63
C LEU A 273 17.81 -3.50 -21.68
N LEU A 274 17.19 -2.35 -21.43
CA LEU A 274 16.00 -2.25 -20.57
C LEU A 274 14.82 -3.04 -21.15
N LYS A 275 14.60 -2.97 -22.47
CA LYS A 275 13.54 -3.75 -23.13
C LYS A 275 13.74 -5.26 -23.01
N ARG A 276 14.99 -5.74 -22.94
CA ARG A 276 15.29 -7.16 -22.72
C ARG A 276 15.00 -7.60 -21.28
N LYS A 277 15.04 -6.68 -20.32
CA LYS A 277 14.86 -6.95 -18.88
C LYS A 277 13.43 -6.70 -18.39
N ALA A 278 12.66 -5.86 -19.08
CA ALA A 278 11.27 -5.54 -18.80
C ALA A 278 10.33 -6.71 -19.12
#